data_AF-A0A0N0IQI0-F1
#
_entry.id   AF-A0A0N0IQI0-F1
#
_cell.length_a   1.000
_cell.length_b   1.000
_cell.length_c   1.000
_cell.angle_alpha   90.00
_cell.angle_beta   90.00
_cell.angle_gamma   90.00
#
_symmetry.space_group_name_H-M   'P 1'
#
loop_
_entity.id
_entity.type
_entity.pdbx_description
1 polymer ?
#
loop_
_entity_poly.entity_id
_entity_poly.type
_entity_poly.pdbx_seq_one_letter_code
_entity_poly.pdbx_strand_id
1 'polypeptide(L)'
;MTLLDRLSRLIRANLSDLLRRAEDPEKIINQALEDMKEALREAREQVAAAMAEGKRLEREVESHLKEAALWEEKAKEALTAGREDLAKEALRRRKRALDLAEGFKQQAEEQKALIERLMTQLKALEAKIDEAEARKKLLLARKKGVEAAEAVRRMESKLDAHPALEAFEEMEARILSMEDRHEALKELDGQDLEKELAALSAEKELEEELSRLKKELGQS
;
A
#
# COMPACT_ATOMS: atom_id res chain seq x y z
N MET A 1 22.32 -12.56 -22.07
CA MET A 1 20.95 -12.05 -21.78
C MET A 1 20.68 -12.37 -20.32
N THR A 2 20.68 -11.38 -19.43
CA THR A 2 20.68 -11.65 -17.98
C THR A 2 19.28 -11.94 -17.43
N LEU A 3 19.18 -12.62 -16.29
CA LEU A 3 17.92 -12.77 -15.54
C LEU A 3 17.30 -11.39 -15.23
N LEU A 4 18.16 -10.43 -14.90
CA LEU A 4 17.79 -9.03 -14.69
C LEU A 4 17.27 -8.36 -15.97
N ASP A 5 17.76 -8.71 -17.17
CA ASP A 5 17.23 -8.19 -18.44
C ASP A 5 15.85 -8.76 -18.77
N ARG A 6 15.57 -10.02 -18.39
CA ARG A 6 14.22 -10.62 -18.53
C ARG A 6 13.24 -9.97 -17.56
N LEU A 7 13.64 -9.83 -16.29
CA LEU A 7 12.86 -9.11 -15.27
C LEU A 7 12.62 -7.65 -15.67
N SER A 8 13.66 -6.93 -16.12
CA SER A 8 13.53 -5.52 -16.50
C SER A 8 12.65 -5.32 -17.74
N ARG A 9 12.53 -6.35 -18.59
CA ARG A 9 11.58 -6.36 -19.70
C ARG A 9 10.17 -6.64 -19.24
N LEU A 10 9.94 -7.59 -18.34
CA LEU A 10 8.62 -7.83 -17.74
C LEU A 10 8.11 -6.56 -17.03
N ILE A 11 8.97 -5.88 -16.27
CA ILE A 11 8.62 -4.63 -15.57
C ILE A 11 8.36 -3.48 -16.57
N ARG A 12 9.23 -3.29 -17.59
CA ARG A 12 9.05 -2.18 -18.56
C ARG A 12 7.91 -2.41 -19.54
N ALA A 13 7.66 -3.65 -19.95
CA ALA A 13 6.68 -3.96 -20.99
C ALA A 13 5.22 -3.82 -20.52
N ASN A 14 4.96 -3.83 -19.21
CA ASN A 14 3.59 -3.83 -18.70
C ASN A 14 3.22 -2.60 -17.86
N LEU A 15 4.14 -1.98 -17.12
CA LEU A 15 3.69 -1.05 -16.07
C LEU A 15 3.22 0.31 -16.61
N SER A 16 3.86 0.87 -17.64
CA SER A 16 3.59 2.24 -18.10
C SER A 16 2.34 2.37 -18.97
N ASP A 17 2.06 1.39 -19.84
CA ASP A 17 0.88 1.38 -20.70
C ASP A 17 -0.36 0.79 -20.03
N LEU A 18 -0.20 -0.17 -19.10
CA LEU A 18 -1.34 -0.71 -18.34
C LEU A 18 -1.85 0.27 -17.28
N LEU A 19 -0.97 1.00 -16.57
CA LEU A 19 -1.41 2.02 -15.59
C LEU A 19 -2.26 3.13 -16.23
N ARG A 20 -2.06 3.43 -17.52
CA ARG A 20 -2.83 4.44 -18.25
C ARG A 20 -4.19 3.96 -18.74
N ARG A 21 -4.44 2.64 -18.76
CA ARG A 21 -5.66 2.01 -19.30
C ARG A 21 -6.43 1.14 -18.31
N ALA A 22 -5.89 0.90 -17.12
CA ALA A 22 -6.47 0.00 -16.14
C ALA A 22 -7.57 0.66 -15.32
N GLU A 23 -8.74 0.02 -15.28
CA GLU A 23 -9.82 0.36 -14.34
C GLU A 23 -9.44 0.08 -12.87
N ASP A 24 -8.51 -0.86 -12.63
CA ASP A 24 -8.00 -1.16 -11.28
C ASP A 24 -6.46 -1.26 -11.23
N PRO A 25 -5.75 -0.17 -10.90
CA PRO A 25 -4.29 -0.15 -10.80
C PRO A 25 -3.75 -1.02 -9.65
N GLU A 26 -4.56 -1.33 -8.64
CA GLU A 26 -4.16 -2.16 -7.50
C GLU A 26 -3.96 -3.61 -7.93
N LYS A 27 -4.89 -4.14 -8.73
CA LYS A 27 -4.79 -5.50 -9.29
C LYS A 27 -3.54 -5.70 -10.14
N ILE A 28 -3.15 -4.68 -10.91
CA ILE A 28 -1.96 -4.75 -11.78
C ILE A 28 -0.67 -4.75 -10.95
N ILE A 29 -0.59 -3.90 -9.93
CA ILE A 29 0.57 -3.88 -9.02
C ILE A 29 0.67 -5.22 -8.27
N ASN A 30 -0.46 -5.81 -7.88
CA ASN A 30 -0.49 -7.14 -7.24
C ASN A 30 0.03 -8.23 -8.18
N GLN A 31 -0.44 -8.25 -9.44
CA GLN A 31 0.02 -9.23 -10.43
C GLN A 31 1.52 -9.06 -10.72
N ALA A 32 1.99 -7.82 -10.91
CA ALA A 32 3.40 -7.57 -11.16
C ALA A 32 4.30 -8.04 -10.00
N LEU A 33 3.85 -7.86 -8.76
CA LEU A 33 4.57 -8.38 -7.59
C LEU A 33 4.60 -9.91 -7.55
N GLU A 34 3.51 -10.56 -7.94
CA GLU A 34 3.46 -12.03 -8.01
C GLU A 34 4.40 -12.56 -9.09
N ASP A 35 4.38 -11.97 -10.29
CA ASP A 35 5.29 -12.32 -11.39
C ASP A 35 6.76 -12.14 -10.96
N MET A 36 7.07 -11.08 -10.18
CA MET A 36 8.40 -10.87 -9.65
C MET A 36 8.80 -11.94 -8.62
N LYS A 37 7.87 -12.39 -7.76
CA LYS A 37 8.10 -13.47 -6.79
C LYS A 37 8.30 -14.82 -7.48
N GLU A 38 7.55 -15.09 -8.54
CA GLU A 38 7.75 -16.29 -9.37
C GLU A 38 9.14 -16.27 -10.03
N ALA A 39 9.52 -15.15 -10.64
CA ALA A 39 10.86 -14.98 -11.21
C ALA A 39 11.97 -15.14 -10.16
N LEU A 40 11.74 -14.69 -8.92
CA LEU A 40 12.67 -14.90 -7.81
C LEU A 40 12.81 -16.38 -7.46
N ARG A 41 11.71 -17.13 -7.43
CA ARG A 41 11.72 -18.56 -7.18
C ARG A 41 12.49 -19.31 -8.27
N GLU A 42 12.23 -19.02 -9.54
CA GLU A 42 12.96 -19.60 -10.67
C GLU A 42 14.46 -19.29 -10.59
N ALA A 43 14.82 -18.05 -10.25
CA ALA A 43 16.22 -17.65 -10.08
C ALA A 43 16.90 -18.43 -8.93
N ARG A 44 16.20 -18.67 -7.81
CA ARG A 44 16.71 -19.50 -6.71
C ARG A 44 16.96 -20.94 -7.16
N GLU A 45 16.03 -21.53 -7.92
CA GLU A 45 16.17 -22.88 -8.47
C GLU A 45 17.40 -22.98 -9.40
N GLN A 46 17.62 -21.99 -10.26
CA GLN A 46 18.80 -21.93 -11.13
C GLN A 46 20.11 -21.78 -10.36
N VAL A 47 20.15 -20.93 -9.33
CA VAL A 47 21.32 -20.80 -8.45
C VAL A 47 21.61 -22.12 -7.75
N ALA A 48 20.58 -22.80 -7.24
CA ALA A 48 20.74 -24.10 -6.59
C ALA A 48 21.29 -25.17 -7.54
N ALA A 49 20.80 -25.22 -8.77
CA ALA A 49 21.33 -26.10 -9.82
C ALA A 49 22.81 -25.79 -10.13
N ALA A 50 23.17 -24.52 -10.25
CA ALA A 50 24.55 -24.10 -10.48
C ALA A 50 25.48 -24.51 -9.31
N MET A 51 25.01 -24.38 -8.06
CA MET A 51 25.74 -24.82 -6.87
C MET A 51 25.91 -26.34 -6.83
N ALA A 52 24.89 -27.10 -7.21
CA ALA A 52 24.95 -28.55 -7.28
C ALA A 52 25.99 -29.01 -8.31
N GLU A 53 26.06 -28.34 -9.46
CA GLU A 53 27.07 -28.59 -10.48
C GLU A 53 28.48 -28.24 -10.00
N GLY A 54 28.66 -27.11 -9.30
CA GLY A 54 29.94 -26.76 -8.66
C GLY A 54 30.43 -27.86 -7.71
N LYS A 55 29.55 -28.36 -6.84
CA LYS A 55 29.87 -29.50 -5.96
C LYS A 55 30.16 -30.80 -6.71
N ARG A 56 29.56 -31.01 -7.89
CA ARG A 56 29.87 -32.16 -8.74
C ARG A 56 31.31 -32.05 -9.25
N LEU A 57 31.69 -30.89 -9.79
CA LEU A 57 33.05 -30.63 -10.28
C LEU A 57 34.10 -30.79 -9.18
N GLU A 58 33.85 -30.27 -7.98
CA GLU A 58 34.74 -30.45 -6.83
C GLU A 58 34.95 -31.93 -6.47
N ARG A 59 33.91 -32.75 -6.57
CA ARG A 59 34.01 -34.20 -6.35
C ARG A 59 34.81 -34.91 -7.44
N GLU A 60 34.70 -34.49 -8.70
CA GLU A 60 35.54 -35.02 -9.79
C GLU A 60 37.02 -34.70 -9.57
N VAL A 61 37.32 -33.46 -9.13
CA VAL A 61 38.69 -33.06 -8.75
C VAL A 61 39.22 -33.97 -7.64
N GLU A 62 38.46 -34.14 -6.56
CA GLU A 62 38.87 -34.98 -5.43
C GLU A 62 39.07 -36.45 -5.84
N SER A 63 38.16 -36.98 -6.68
CA SER A 63 38.23 -38.34 -7.20
C SER A 63 39.51 -38.59 -7.99
N HIS A 64 39.85 -37.70 -8.93
CA HIS A 64 41.05 -37.84 -9.74
C HIS A 64 42.34 -37.59 -8.96
N LEU A 65 42.33 -36.72 -7.94
CA LEU A 65 43.46 -36.57 -7.03
C LEU A 65 43.70 -37.85 -6.20
N LYS A 66 42.65 -38.51 -5.72
CA LYS A 66 42.75 -39.82 -5.06
C LYS A 66 43.29 -40.89 -6.01
N GLU A 67 42.83 -40.90 -7.25
CA GLU A 67 43.34 -41.81 -8.28
C GLU A 67 44.84 -41.58 -8.54
N ALA A 68 45.26 -40.32 -8.67
CA ALA A 68 46.66 -39.95 -8.84
C ALA A 68 47.53 -40.43 -7.67
N ALA A 69 47.07 -40.26 -6.43
CA ALA A 69 47.76 -40.75 -5.24
C ALA A 69 47.87 -42.28 -5.23
N LEU A 70 46.81 -43.00 -5.63
CA LEU A 70 46.85 -44.46 -5.75
C LEU A 70 47.90 -44.93 -6.78
N TRP A 71 47.97 -44.27 -7.94
CA TRP A 71 48.97 -44.60 -8.96
C TRP A 71 50.39 -44.23 -8.53
N GLU A 72 50.56 -43.21 -7.69
CA GLU A 72 51.84 -42.90 -7.06
C GLU A 72 52.31 -44.02 -6.13
N GLU A 73 51.44 -44.53 -5.25
CA GLU A 73 51.79 -45.65 -4.36
C GLU A 73 52.14 -46.91 -5.15
N LYS A 74 51.36 -47.25 -6.18
CA LYS A 74 51.68 -48.38 -7.08
C LYS A 74 53.01 -48.20 -7.81
N ALA A 75 53.37 -46.97 -8.18
CA ALA A 75 54.67 -46.70 -8.79
C ALA A 75 55.82 -46.93 -7.80
N LYS A 76 55.65 -46.53 -6.54
CA LYS A 76 56.63 -46.78 -5.47
C LYS A 76 56.80 -48.28 -5.22
N GLU A 77 55.71 -49.03 -5.10
CA GLU A 77 55.73 -50.49 -4.93
C GLU A 77 56.47 -51.19 -6.09
N ALA A 78 56.19 -50.80 -7.33
CA ALA A 78 56.85 -51.35 -8.51
C ALA A 78 58.37 -51.07 -8.52
N LEU A 79 58.79 -49.87 -8.08
CA LEU A 79 60.20 -49.52 -7.93
C LEU A 79 60.88 -50.36 -6.86
N THR A 80 60.24 -50.55 -5.69
CA THR A 80 60.77 -51.42 -4.62
C THR A 80 60.92 -52.87 -5.10
N ALA A 81 60.03 -53.33 -5.98
CA ALA A 81 60.11 -54.65 -6.61
C ALA A 81 61.09 -54.72 -7.81
N GLY A 82 61.82 -53.65 -8.12
CA GLY A 82 62.77 -53.59 -9.24
C GLY A 82 62.13 -53.58 -10.64
N ARG A 83 60.81 -53.36 -10.74
CA ARG A 83 60.05 -53.34 -12.00
C ARG A 83 59.85 -51.90 -12.50
N GLU A 84 60.92 -51.33 -13.06
CA GLU A 84 60.90 -49.95 -13.56
C GLU A 84 59.90 -49.70 -14.69
N ASP A 85 59.64 -50.71 -15.51
CA ASP A 85 58.66 -50.66 -16.59
C ASP A 85 57.23 -50.43 -16.06
N LEU A 86 56.84 -51.16 -15.01
CA LEU A 86 55.56 -50.99 -14.34
C LEU A 86 55.47 -49.65 -13.59
N ALA A 87 56.57 -49.21 -12.96
CA ALA A 87 56.64 -47.92 -12.31
C ALA A 87 56.40 -46.77 -13.32
N LYS A 88 57.03 -46.83 -14.50
CA LYS A 88 56.84 -45.84 -15.58
C LYS A 88 55.39 -45.80 -16.05
N GLU A 89 54.74 -46.95 -16.21
CA GLU A 89 53.32 -46.98 -16.62
C GLU A 89 52.38 -46.45 -15.52
N ALA A 90 52.64 -46.78 -14.25
CA ALA A 90 51.90 -46.22 -13.13
C ALA A 90 52.03 -44.69 -13.06
N LEU A 91 53.24 -44.15 -13.26
CA LEU A 91 53.47 -42.70 -13.33
C LEU A 91 52.76 -42.03 -14.52
N ARG A 92 52.66 -42.70 -15.68
CA ARG A 92 51.84 -42.18 -16.80
C ARG A 92 50.37 -42.10 -16.45
N ARG A 93 49.82 -43.10 -15.75
CA ARG A 93 48.43 -43.07 -15.26
C ARG A 93 48.20 -41.98 -14.22
N ARG A 94 49.13 -41.83 -13.27
CA ARG A 94 49.13 -40.70 -12.32
C ARG A 94 49.08 -39.37 -13.05
N LYS A 95 49.95 -39.16 -14.03
CA LYS A 95 49.98 -37.91 -14.79
C LYS A 95 48.63 -37.62 -15.47
N ARG A 96 48.04 -38.62 -16.13
CA ARG A 96 46.70 -38.48 -16.74
C ARG A 96 45.63 -38.08 -15.72
N ALA A 97 45.63 -38.69 -14.54
CA ALA A 97 44.69 -38.35 -13.48
C ALA A 97 44.91 -36.91 -12.95
N LEU A 98 46.16 -36.47 -12.81
CA LEU A 98 46.48 -35.08 -12.44
C LEU A 98 46.04 -34.08 -13.50
N ASP A 99 46.27 -34.38 -14.78
CA ASP A 99 45.86 -33.52 -15.90
C ASP A 99 44.32 -33.37 -15.92
N LEU A 100 43.57 -34.45 -15.66
CA LEU A 100 42.11 -34.41 -15.53
C LEU A 100 41.66 -33.61 -14.30
N ALA A 101 42.28 -33.83 -13.14
CA ALA A 101 41.98 -33.08 -11.92
C ALA A 101 42.16 -31.57 -12.11
N GLU A 102 43.23 -31.16 -12.80
CA GLU A 102 43.48 -29.75 -13.12
C GLU A 102 42.42 -29.19 -14.07
N GLY A 103 42.02 -29.95 -15.10
CA GLY A 103 40.94 -29.56 -16.02
C GLY A 103 39.60 -29.35 -15.30
N PHE A 104 39.21 -30.27 -14.42
CA PHE A 104 37.99 -30.12 -13.61
C PHE A 104 38.10 -28.98 -12.60
N LYS A 105 39.29 -28.72 -12.06
CA LYS A 105 39.53 -27.62 -11.13
C LYS A 105 39.32 -26.27 -11.81
N GLN A 106 39.81 -26.11 -13.05
CA GLN A 106 39.57 -24.90 -13.83
C GLN A 106 38.06 -24.68 -14.07
N GLN A 107 37.33 -25.73 -14.44
CA GLN A 107 35.87 -25.67 -14.57
C GLN A 107 35.18 -25.33 -13.25
N ALA A 108 35.64 -25.87 -12.12
CA ALA A 108 35.08 -25.56 -10.81
C ALA A 108 35.26 -24.08 -10.43
N GLU A 109 36.42 -23.48 -10.73
CA GLU A 109 36.67 -22.05 -10.49
C GLU A 109 35.80 -21.16 -11.39
N GLU A 110 35.63 -21.51 -12.67
CA GLU A 110 34.71 -20.81 -13.57
C GLU A 110 33.26 -20.89 -13.06
N GLN A 111 32.83 -22.07 -12.61
CA GLN A 111 31.51 -22.31 -12.06
C GLN A 111 31.30 -21.52 -10.76
N LYS A 112 32.31 -21.42 -9.90
CA LYS A 112 32.28 -20.61 -8.68
C LYS A 112 32.06 -19.13 -9.01
N ALA A 113 32.79 -18.60 -9.99
CA ALA A 113 32.58 -17.22 -10.44
C ALA A 113 31.17 -17.00 -11.02
N LEU A 114 30.60 -17.99 -11.71
CA LEU A 114 29.21 -17.94 -12.15
C LEU A 114 28.23 -17.90 -10.97
N ILE A 115 28.40 -18.80 -9.99
CA ILE A 115 27.56 -18.86 -8.78
C ILE A 115 27.58 -17.52 -8.04
N GLU A 116 28.76 -16.91 -7.86
CA GLU A 116 28.89 -15.60 -7.22
C GLU A 116 28.09 -14.52 -7.96
N ARG A 117 28.21 -14.45 -9.29
CA ARG A 117 27.43 -13.52 -10.13
C ARG A 117 25.93 -13.75 -9.99
N LEU A 118 25.48 -15.01 -10.03
CA LEU A 118 24.07 -15.35 -9.88
C LEU A 118 23.53 -14.98 -8.50
N MET A 119 24.30 -15.21 -7.43
CA MET A 119 23.93 -14.77 -6.07
C MET A 119 23.82 -13.25 -5.95
N THR A 120 24.73 -12.48 -6.57
CA THR A 120 24.62 -11.01 -6.60
C THR A 120 23.35 -10.56 -7.31
N GLN A 121 23.03 -11.18 -8.45
CA GLN A 121 21.81 -10.87 -9.21
C GLN A 121 20.54 -11.24 -8.42
N LEU A 122 20.57 -12.37 -7.71
CA LEU A 122 19.48 -12.83 -6.85
C LEU A 122 19.18 -11.82 -5.74
N LYS A 123 20.22 -11.38 -5.00
CA LYS A 123 20.08 -10.36 -3.96
C LYS A 123 19.53 -9.04 -4.50
N ALA A 124 19.95 -8.64 -5.69
CA ALA A 124 19.43 -7.43 -6.34
C ALA A 124 17.95 -7.57 -6.72
N LEU A 125 17.51 -8.76 -7.13
CA LEU A 125 16.11 -9.06 -7.40
C LEU A 125 15.27 -9.03 -6.11
N GLU A 126 15.76 -9.64 -5.02
CA GLU A 126 15.12 -9.60 -3.71
C GLU A 126 14.92 -8.15 -3.24
N ALA A 127 15.97 -7.32 -3.28
CA ALA A 127 15.88 -5.93 -2.89
C ALA A 127 14.86 -5.12 -3.73
N LYS A 128 14.75 -5.40 -5.03
CA LYS A 128 13.75 -4.77 -5.91
C LYS A 128 12.33 -5.19 -5.58
N ILE A 129 12.12 -6.44 -5.18
CA ILE A 129 10.80 -6.93 -4.74
C ILE A 129 10.39 -6.22 -3.45
N ASP A 130 11.30 -6.13 -2.47
CA ASP A 130 11.04 -5.43 -1.21
C ASP A 130 10.70 -3.95 -1.44
N GLU A 131 11.44 -3.28 -2.33
CA GLU A 131 11.15 -1.90 -2.73
C GLU A 131 9.77 -1.77 -3.40
N ALA A 132 9.41 -2.71 -4.28
CA ALA A 132 8.11 -2.73 -4.95
C ALA A 132 6.96 -2.96 -3.94
N GLU A 133 7.14 -3.84 -2.95
CA GLU A 133 6.16 -4.06 -1.88
C GLU A 133 5.97 -2.82 -1.00
N ALA A 134 7.06 -2.13 -0.64
CA ALA A 134 7.00 -0.87 0.10
C ALA A 134 6.25 0.22 -0.69
N ARG A 135 6.54 0.35 -2.00
CA ARG A 135 5.83 1.28 -2.89
C ARG A 135 4.35 0.95 -3.00
N LYS A 136 3.98 -0.32 -3.13
CA LYS A 136 2.57 -0.75 -3.09
C LYS A 136 1.88 -0.29 -1.82
N LYS A 137 2.46 -0.53 -0.63
CA LYS A 137 1.88 -0.11 0.65
C LYS A 137 1.64 1.40 0.71
N LEU A 138 2.61 2.20 0.25
CA LEU A 138 2.48 3.65 0.18
C LEU A 138 1.35 4.09 -0.77
N LEU A 139 1.25 3.47 -1.95
CA LEU A 139 0.20 3.77 -2.92
C LEU A 139 -1.20 3.43 -2.39
N LEU A 140 -1.35 2.30 -1.69
CA LEU A 140 -2.60 1.92 -1.05
C LEU A 140 -3.01 2.88 0.07
N ALA A 141 -2.05 3.33 0.89
CA ALA A 141 -2.31 4.34 1.92
C ALA A 141 -2.77 5.67 1.31
N ARG A 142 -2.12 6.10 0.21
CA ARG A 142 -2.52 7.30 -0.54
C ARG A 142 -3.92 7.16 -1.14
N LYS A 143 -4.23 6.02 -1.77
CA LYS A 143 -5.57 5.72 -2.31
C LYS A 143 -6.64 5.87 -1.23
N LYS A 144 -6.45 5.25 -0.05
CA LYS A 144 -7.37 5.38 1.08
C LYS A 144 -7.53 6.84 1.56
N GLY A 145 -6.44 7.60 1.61
CA GLY A 145 -6.50 9.02 1.99
C GLY A 145 -7.28 9.87 0.99
N VAL A 146 -7.10 9.63 -0.31
CA VAL A 146 -7.86 10.30 -1.38
C VAL A 146 -9.34 9.89 -1.33
N GLU A 147 -9.65 8.60 -1.19
CA GLU A 147 -11.02 8.10 -1.05
C GLU A 147 -11.74 8.70 0.17
N ALA A 148 -11.05 8.84 1.31
CA ALA A 148 -11.59 9.50 2.49
C ALA A 148 -11.86 11.00 2.24
N ALA A 149 -10.94 11.71 1.59
CA ALA A 149 -11.11 13.12 1.24
C ALA A 149 -12.27 13.33 0.24
N GLU A 150 -12.42 12.43 -0.74
CA GLU A 150 -13.56 12.43 -1.66
C GLU A 150 -14.88 12.13 -0.94
N ALA A 151 -14.89 11.19 0.00
CA ALA A 151 -16.08 10.88 0.79
C ALA A 151 -16.54 12.08 1.63
N VAL A 152 -15.60 12.79 2.28
CA VAL A 152 -15.88 14.03 3.01
C VAL A 152 -16.43 15.10 2.07
N ARG A 153 -15.79 15.36 0.92
CA ARG A 153 -16.31 16.32 -0.08
C ARG A 153 -17.70 15.94 -0.61
N ARG A 154 -17.96 14.65 -0.83
CA ARG A 154 -19.29 14.18 -1.24
C ARG A 154 -20.33 14.40 -0.14
N MET A 155 -19.96 14.20 1.12
CA MET A 155 -20.83 14.51 2.26
C MET A 155 -21.09 16.01 2.37
N GLU A 156 -20.07 16.86 2.26
CA GLU A 156 -20.20 18.33 2.21
C GLU A 156 -21.12 18.76 1.06
N SER A 157 -20.89 18.25 -0.16
CA SER A 157 -21.76 18.55 -1.32
C SER A 157 -23.20 18.05 -1.18
N LYS A 158 -23.44 17.00 -0.36
CA LYS A 158 -24.79 16.50 -0.05
C LYS A 158 -25.46 17.29 1.06
N LEU A 159 -24.68 17.86 1.98
CA LEU A 159 -25.16 18.79 3.00
C LEU A 159 -25.54 20.12 2.34
N ASP A 160 -24.74 20.62 1.41
CA ASP A 160 -25.05 21.81 0.59
C ASP A 160 -26.27 21.60 -0.35
N ALA A 161 -26.61 20.34 -0.67
CA ALA A 161 -27.71 19.97 -1.57
C ALA A 161 -28.98 19.49 -0.86
N HIS A 162 -29.12 19.68 0.46
CA HIS A 162 -30.32 19.27 1.20
C HIS A 162 -31.35 20.43 1.30
N PRO A 163 -32.56 20.30 0.72
CA PRO A 163 -33.67 21.25 0.92
C PRO A 163 -34.13 21.38 2.38
N ALA A 164 -33.58 20.54 3.28
CA ALA A 164 -33.87 20.55 4.70
C ALA A 164 -33.19 21.68 5.46
N LEU A 165 -32.06 22.22 4.95
CA LEU A 165 -31.42 23.41 5.53
C LEU A 165 -32.19 24.69 5.15
N GLU A 166 -32.55 24.85 3.87
CA GLU A 166 -33.46 25.93 3.43
C GLU A 166 -34.83 25.83 4.15
N ALA A 167 -35.39 24.63 4.32
CA ALA A 167 -36.65 24.47 5.06
C ALA A 167 -36.51 24.76 6.58
N PHE A 168 -35.32 24.58 7.15
CA PHE A 168 -35.05 24.97 8.53
C PHE A 168 -34.94 26.49 8.66
N GLU A 169 -34.23 27.15 7.76
CA GLU A 169 -34.13 28.62 7.70
C GLU A 169 -35.51 29.27 7.44
N GLU A 170 -36.32 28.69 6.54
CA GLU A 170 -37.71 29.15 6.31
C GLU A 170 -38.61 28.93 7.53
N MET A 171 -38.45 27.81 8.25
CA MET A 171 -39.20 27.55 9.48
C MET A 171 -38.79 28.53 10.58
N GLU A 172 -37.50 28.81 10.73
CA GLU A 172 -36.97 29.78 11.68
C GLU A 172 -37.48 31.20 11.37
N ALA A 173 -37.48 31.61 10.11
CA ALA A 173 -38.07 32.88 9.67
C ALA A 173 -39.59 32.97 9.91
N ARG A 174 -40.32 31.86 9.74
CA ARG A 174 -41.76 31.80 10.08
C ARG A 174 -42.02 31.90 11.57
N ILE A 175 -41.22 31.24 12.39
CA ILE A 175 -41.34 31.30 13.85
C ILE A 175 -41.08 32.74 14.32
N LEU A 176 -40.02 33.38 13.83
CA LEU A 176 -39.74 34.80 14.12
C LEU A 176 -40.91 35.71 13.72
N SER A 177 -41.47 35.53 12.51
CA SER A 177 -42.63 36.32 12.08
C SER A 177 -43.88 36.06 12.94
N MET A 178 -44.06 34.85 13.45
CA MET A 178 -45.14 34.53 14.38
C MET A 178 -44.92 35.16 15.75
N GLU A 179 -43.68 35.19 16.24
CA GLU A 179 -43.27 35.87 17.47
C GLU A 179 -43.51 37.39 17.36
N ASP A 180 -43.02 38.02 16.29
CA ASP A 180 -43.24 39.44 16.00
C ASP A 180 -44.74 39.79 15.92
N ARG A 181 -45.54 38.92 15.29
CA ARG A 181 -46.98 39.10 15.20
C ARG A 181 -47.67 38.94 16.55
N HIS A 182 -47.19 38.02 17.39
CA HIS A 182 -47.72 37.81 18.74
C HIS A 182 -47.33 38.96 19.67
N GLU A 183 -46.16 39.56 19.48
CA GLU A 183 -45.73 40.76 20.20
C GLU A 183 -46.55 41.98 19.78
N ALA A 184 -46.77 42.18 18.48
CA ALA A 184 -47.65 43.23 17.96
C ALA A 184 -49.12 43.07 18.41
N LEU A 185 -49.63 41.84 18.50
CA LEU A 185 -50.98 41.58 19.04
C LEU A 185 -51.07 41.85 20.55
N LYS A 186 -50.04 41.53 21.33
CA LYS A 186 -49.97 41.95 22.74
C LYS A 186 -50.00 43.47 22.89
N GLU A 187 -49.34 44.19 21.99
CA GLU A 187 -49.32 45.64 21.99
C GLU A 187 -50.70 46.23 21.60
N LEU A 188 -51.43 45.58 20.68
CA LEU A 188 -52.81 45.93 20.33
C LEU A 188 -53.82 45.60 21.45
N ASP A 189 -53.73 44.42 22.08
CA ASP A 189 -54.55 44.06 23.24
C ASP A 189 -54.26 44.98 24.44
N GLY A 190 -53.00 45.40 24.60
CA GLY A 190 -52.61 46.43 25.56
C GLY A 190 -53.27 47.78 25.28
N GLN A 191 -53.38 48.16 24.00
CA GLN A 191 -54.05 49.41 23.59
C GLN A 191 -55.57 49.35 23.77
N ASP A 192 -56.22 48.20 23.56
CA ASP A 192 -57.67 48.06 23.81
C ASP A 192 -57.98 48.01 25.31
N LEU A 193 -57.13 47.39 26.14
CA LEU A 193 -57.29 47.40 27.60
C LEU A 193 -57.07 48.81 28.18
N GLU A 194 -56.11 49.59 27.66
CA GLU A 194 -55.93 51.00 28.02
C GLU A 194 -57.11 51.87 27.58
N LYS A 195 -57.69 51.62 26.40
CA LYS A 195 -58.91 52.31 25.94
C LYS A 195 -60.14 51.95 26.77
N GLU A 196 -60.31 50.69 27.16
CA GLU A 196 -61.40 50.27 28.06
C GLU A 196 -61.23 50.86 29.47
N LEU A 197 -60.01 50.92 30.01
CA LEU A 197 -59.72 51.57 31.28
C LEU A 197 -59.95 53.09 31.23
N ALA A 198 -59.60 53.75 30.12
CA ALA A 198 -59.90 55.16 29.90
C ALA A 198 -61.41 55.42 29.79
N ALA A 199 -62.15 54.54 29.10
CA ALA A 199 -63.60 54.62 28.99
C ALA A 199 -64.31 54.41 30.34
N LEU A 200 -63.86 53.45 31.16
CA LEU A 200 -64.34 53.24 32.53
C LEU A 200 -64.04 54.44 33.46
N SER A 201 -62.92 55.11 33.24
CA SER A 201 -62.56 56.32 33.99
C SER A 201 -63.46 57.49 33.61
N ALA A 202 -63.77 57.64 32.31
CA ALA A 202 -64.68 58.65 31.80
C ALA A 202 -66.13 58.41 32.24
N GLU A 203 -66.59 57.16 32.32
CA GLU A 203 -67.93 56.82 32.82
C GLU A 203 -68.09 57.14 34.31
N LYS A 204 -67.05 56.89 35.13
CA LYS A 204 -67.02 57.28 36.54
C LYS A 204 -67.03 58.80 36.73
N GLU A 205 -66.26 59.55 35.95
CA GLU A 205 -66.27 61.01 36.00
C GLU A 205 -67.64 61.57 35.59
N LEU A 206 -68.29 60.98 34.57
CA LEU A 206 -69.63 61.38 34.14
C LEU A 206 -70.72 61.08 35.18
N GLU A 207 -70.65 59.92 35.86
CA GLU A 207 -71.57 59.58 36.96
C GLU A 207 -71.36 60.47 38.19
N GLU A 208 -70.12 60.84 38.51
CA GLU A 208 -69.82 61.80 39.58
C GLU A 208 -70.36 63.20 39.25
N GLU A 209 -70.24 63.64 38.00
CA GLU A 209 -70.75 64.93 37.53
C GLU A 209 -72.29 64.95 37.46
N LEU A 210 -72.91 63.84 37.07
CA LEU A 210 -74.38 63.68 37.06
C LEU A 210 -74.97 63.57 38.48
N SER A 211 -74.26 62.92 39.40
CA SER A 211 -74.59 62.89 40.85
C SER A 211 -74.52 64.29 41.46
N ARG A 212 -73.52 65.09 41.05
CA ARG A 212 -73.38 66.48 41.47
C ARG A 212 -74.53 67.36 40.94
N LEU A 213 -74.90 67.20 39.67
CA LEU A 213 -76.05 67.87 39.05
C LEU A 213 -77.39 67.47 39.67
N LYS A 214 -77.60 66.19 40.00
CA LYS A 214 -78.80 65.72 40.70
C LYS A 214 -78.92 66.29 42.11
N LYS A 215 -77.80 66.46 42.82
CA LYS A 215 -77.76 67.15 44.13
C LYS A 215 -78.08 68.65 44.01
N GLU A 216 -77.64 69.31 42.95
CA GLU A 216 -77.98 70.73 42.69
C GLU A 216 -79.45 70.94 42.27
N LEU A 217 -80.07 69.94 41.63
CA LEU A 217 -81.45 70.03 41.13
C LEU A 217 -82.52 69.47 42.08
N GLY A 218 -82.13 68.99 43.27
CA GLY A 218 -83.08 68.67 44.36
C GLY A 218 -84.05 67.52 44.07
N GLN A 219 -83.62 66.51 43.31
CA GLN A 219 -84.41 65.28 43.10
C GLN A 219 -83.61 64.09 43.63
N SER A 220 -84.12 63.49 44.72
CA SER A 220 -83.63 62.21 45.25
C SER A 220 -84.14 61.06 44.40
#